data_AF-A0A818B2S2-F1
#
_entry.id   AF-A0A818B2S2-F1
#
_cell.length_a   1.000
_cell.length_b   1.000
_cell.length_c   1.000
_cell.angle_alpha   90.00
_cell.angle_beta   90.00
_cell.angle_gamma   90.00
#
_symmetry.space_group_name_H-M   'P 1'
#
loop_
_entity.id
_entity.type
_entity.pdbx_description
1 polymer ?
#
loop_
_entity_poly.entity_id
_entity_poly.type
_entity_poly.pdbx_seq_one_letter_code
_entity_poly.pdbx_strand_id
1 'polypeptide(L)'
;MTEQKIEISIDYPCKILDLSMKLTFDILTPRPHFIIVHQKENRKLNATENEIQQVIQLVSEFLHNKSQYDNNAILSFHRGKWYQQNHKHFHAHLCVPKKPYCQEAKIMITSKTTQNRWLSSIDYLNQLHKDFILSKIKYNDYKNKCISMAYLCFNDPISYYVPLYQFNTSKFQLVFLASSPRIGIITKNTNIDLKILYNFMNNFYLSARKKLSQINCLYENFGVHLCLHVRGKKENKSNLIERFDRVLINDSNPIRLVRIVGYIQMDEQLYLRWLPTIFHSIWLNEFQKSQHLVLT
;
A
#
# COMPACT_ATOMS: atom_id res chain seq x y z
N MET A 1 -36.98 -23.11 -11.80
CA MET A 1 -35.99 -22.43 -10.93
C MET A 1 -35.88 -21.00 -11.41
N THR A 2 -36.27 -20.04 -10.58
CA THR A 2 -36.24 -18.61 -10.89
C THR A 2 -34.82 -18.09 -10.73
N GLU A 3 -34.18 -17.71 -11.84
CA GLU A 3 -32.88 -17.04 -11.87
C GLU A 3 -32.97 -15.69 -11.14
N GLN A 4 -32.28 -15.54 -10.00
CA GLN A 4 -32.06 -14.22 -9.41
C GLN A 4 -30.95 -13.52 -10.19
N LYS A 5 -31.35 -12.57 -11.04
CA LYS A 5 -30.45 -11.59 -11.66
C LYS A 5 -29.88 -10.69 -10.59
N ILE A 6 -28.59 -10.85 -10.27
CA ILE A 6 -27.86 -9.90 -9.42
C ILE A 6 -27.25 -8.87 -10.35
N GLU A 7 -27.93 -7.73 -10.46
CA GLU A 7 -27.42 -6.55 -11.15
C GLU A 7 -26.46 -5.82 -10.19
N ILE A 8 -25.15 -5.97 -10.41
CA ILE A 8 -24.15 -5.16 -9.69
C ILE A 8 -24.06 -3.81 -10.40
N SER A 9 -25.05 -2.95 -10.17
CA SER A 9 -24.86 -1.51 -10.35
C SER A 9 -23.84 -1.06 -9.30
N ILE A 10 -22.72 -0.47 -9.76
CA ILE A 10 -21.81 0.28 -8.90
C ILE A 10 -22.21 1.76 -8.97
N ASP A 11 -23.50 2.07 -8.89
CA ASP A 11 -23.92 3.40 -8.47
C ASP A 11 -23.78 3.44 -6.95
N TYR A 12 -22.77 4.17 -6.50
CA TYR A 12 -22.70 4.61 -5.11
C TYR A 12 -23.68 5.78 -4.97
N PRO A 13 -24.83 5.64 -4.27
CA PRO A 13 -25.34 6.76 -3.54
C PRO A 13 -24.38 6.93 -2.36
N CYS A 14 -23.21 7.50 -2.61
CA CYS A 14 -22.47 8.10 -1.52
C CYS A 14 -23.44 9.14 -0.99
N LYS A 15 -24.03 8.92 0.19
CA LYS A 15 -24.73 9.99 0.91
C LYS A 15 -23.80 11.18 0.80
N ILE A 16 -24.30 12.25 0.20
CA ILE A 16 -23.55 13.45 -0.14
C ILE A 16 -23.10 14.07 1.20
N LEU A 17 -22.05 13.51 1.78
CA LEU A 17 -21.12 14.24 2.58
C LEU A 17 -20.44 15.18 1.57
N ASP A 18 -20.35 16.46 1.91
CA ASP A 18 -19.69 17.49 1.12
C ASP A 18 -18.17 17.24 1.12
N LEU A 19 -17.76 16.08 0.59
CA LEU A 19 -16.41 15.56 0.61
C LEU A 19 -15.69 16.06 -0.62
N SER A 20 -14.49 16.59 -0.39
CA SER A 20 -13.58 16.96 -1.47
C SER A 20 -12.93 15.75 -2.15
N MET A 21 -13.15 14.54 -1.60
CA MET A 21 -12.58 13.26 -2.03
C MET A 21 -13.67 12.32 -2.55
N LYS A 22 -13.32 11.47 -3.52
CA LYS A 22 -14.17 10.39 -4.06
C LYS A 22 -13.39 9.08 -4.16
N LEU A 23 -14.08 7.97 -3.88
CA LEU A 23 -13.57 6.60 -4.06
C LEU A 23 -14.03 6.08 -5.43
N THR A 24 -13.10 5.62 -6.27
CA THR A 24 -13.36 5.08 -7.61
C THR A 24 -12.69 3.72 -7.77
N PHE A 25 -13.27 2.79 -8.52
CA PHE A 25 -12.67 1.47 -8.78
C PHE A 25 -11.51 1.56 -9.79
N ASP A 26 -10.40 0.90 -9.50
CA ASP A 26 -9.25 0.80 -10.40
C ASP A 26 -9.35 -0.45 -11.28
N ILE A 27 -9.94 -0.28 -12.47
CA ILE A 27 -10.15 -1.36 -13.44
C ILE A 27 -8.85 -1.98 -13.97
N LEU A 28 -7.69 -1.33 -13.77
CA LEU A 28 -6.42 -1.76 -14.34
C LEU A 28 -5.63 -2.70 -13.41
N THR A 29 -6.23 -3.09 -12.29
CA THR A 29 -5.57 -3.97 -11.33
C THR A 29 -6.30 -5.31 -11.21
N PRO A 30 -5.56 -6.41 -11.02
CA PRO A 30 -6.12 -7.76 -11.02
C PRO A 30 -6.92 -8.09 -9.75
N ARG A 31 -7.13 -7.12 -8.85
CA ARG A 31 -7.72 -7.30 -7.52
C ARG A 31 -8.67 -6.14 -7.21
N PRO A 32 -9.62 -6.31 -6.27
CA PRO A 32 -10.44 -5.20 -5.80
C PRO A 32 -9.56 -4.07 -5.25
N HIS A 33 -9.43 -3.03 -6.05
CA HIS A 33 -8.56 -1.90 -5.79
C HIS A 33 -9.35 -0.64 -6.08
N PHE A 34 -9.25 0.32 -5.18
CA PHE A 34 -9.96 1.57 -5.31
C PHE A 34 -8.98 2.72 -5.18
N ILE A 35 -9.15 3.74 -6.01
CA ILE A 35 -8.39 4.99 -5.95
C ILE A 35 -9.28 6.04 -5.29
N ILE A 36 -8.72 6.72 -4.29
CA ILE A 36 -9.32 7.87 -3.63
C ILE A 36 -8.61 9.11 -4.12
N VAL A 37 -9.36 9.97 -4.80
CA VAL A 37 -8.85 11.18 -5.45
C VAL A 37 -9.74 12.37 -5.15
N HIS A 38 -9.21 13.57 -5.38
CA HIS A 38 -10.01 14.77 -5.32
C HIS A 38 -11.16 14.78 -6.35
N GLN A 39 -12.29 15.34 -5.95
CA GLN A 39 -13.43 15.54 -6.86
C GLN A 39 -13.15 16.64 -7.89
N LYS A 40 -12.49 17.73 -7.46
CA LYS A 40 -11.99 18.80 -8.33
C LYS A 40 -10.59 18.43 -8.82
N GLU A 41 -10.18 18.92 -10.00
CA GLU A 41 -8.83 18.71 -10.55
C GLU A 41 -7.74 19.47 -9.77
N ASN A 42 -7.68 19.29 -8.45
CA ASN A 42 -6.71 19.97 -7.61
C ASN A 42 -5.46 19.10 -7.48
N ARG A 43 -4.41 19.55 -8.16
CA ARG A 43 -3.17 18.82 -8.41
C ARG A 43 -2.14 18.96 -7.28
N LYS A 44 -2.56 18.84 -6.01
CA LYS A 44 -1.66 19.01 -4.86
C LYS A 44 -0.79 17.77 -4.62
N LEU A 45 0.48 17.97 -4.29
CA LEU A 45 1.42 16.90 -3.91
C LEU A 45 1.15 16.32 -2.51
N ASN A 46 0.46 17.09 -1.65
CA ASN A 46 0.24 16.79 -0.24
C ASN A 46 -1.23 17.00 0.10
N ALA A 47 -1.77 16.12 0.95
CA ALA A 47 -3.08 16.31 1.55
C ALA A 47 -3.02 17.17 2.81
N THR A 48 -4.07 17.94 3.02
CA THR A 48 -4.43 18.61 4.29
C THR A 48 -4.93 17.60 5.31
N GLU A 49 -4.95 18.00 6.58
CA GLU A 49 -5.44 17.16 7.67
C GLU A 49 -6.93 16.77 7.49
N ASN A 50 -7.75 17.69 6.99
CA ASN A 50 -9.16 17.43 6.66
C ASN A 50 -9.29 16.39 5.54
N GLU A 51 -8.49 16.51 4.47
CA GLU A 51 -8.49 15.54 3.37
C GLU A 51 -8.13 14.13 3.84
N ILE A 52 -7.19 13.99 4.78
CA ILE A 52 -6.85 12.70 5.40
C ILE A 52 -8.00 12.14 6.23
N GLN A 53 -8.68 12.98 7.02
CA GLN A 53 -9.86 12.57 7.78
C GLN A 53 -10.97 12.07 6.85
N GLN A 54 -11.22 12.78 5.74
CA GLN A 54 -12.21 12.37 4.74
C GLN A 54 -11.86 11.03 4.11
N VAL A 55 -10.59 10.79 3.76
CA VAL A 55 -10.14 9.47 3.25
C VAL A 55 -10.40 8.37 4.28
N ILE A 56 -10.04 8.58 5.54
CA ILE A 56 -10.23 7.59 6.62
C ILE A 56 -11.72 7.31 6.84
N GLN A 57 -12.57 8.34 6.81
CA GLN A 57 -14.02 8.20 6.94
C GLN A 57 -14.60 7.39 5.77
N LEU A 58 -14.28 7.77 4.53
CA LEU A 58 -14.71 7.07 3.32
C LEU A 58 -14.34 5.58 3.35
N VAL A 59 -13.11 5.26 3.74
CA VAL A 59 -12.63 3.87 3.86
C VAL A 59 -13.38 3.12 4.94
N SER A 60 -13.61 3.76 6.10
CA SER A 60 -14.34 3.13 7.21
C SER A 60 -15.78 2.79 6.82
N GLU A 61 -16.47 3.73 6.16
CA GLU A 61 -17.83 3.53 5.66
C GLU A 61 -17.88 2.48 4.55
N PHE A 62 -16.93 2.51 3.62
CA PHE A 62 -16.83 1.52 2.55
C PHE A 62 -16.66 0.09 3.09
N LEU A 63 -15.71 -0.12 4.01
CA LEU A 63 -15.43 -1.44 4.57
C LEU A 63 -16.52 -1.93 5.54
N HIS A 64 -17.27 -1.02 6.17
CA HIS A 64 -18.41 -1.39 7.02
C HIS A 64 -19.60 -1.89 6.19
N ASN A 65 -19.92 -1.19 5.11
CA ASN A 65 -21.16 -1.40 4.35
C ASN A 65 -21.06 -2.48 3.26
N LYS A 66 -19.85 -2.94 2.88
CA LYS A 66 -19.65 -3.89 1.77
C LYS A 66 -19.49 -5.33 2.26
N SER A 67 -20.59 -6.09 2.23
CA SER A 67 -20.59 -7.52 2.59
C SER A 67 -19.77 -8.41 1.62
N GLN A 68 -19.57 -7.98 0.37
CA GLN A 68 -18.91 -8.75 -0.68
C GLN A 68 -17.36 -8.79 -0.61
N TYR A 69 -16.76 -7.89 0.16
CA TYR A 69 -15.31 -7.83 0.34
C TYR A 69 -14.92 -8.24 1.76
N ASP A 70 -13.65 -8.59 2.00
CA ASP A 70 -13.16 -8.73 3.37
C ASP A 70 -13.24 -7.36 4.07
N ASN A 71 -13.54 -7.37 5.37
CA ASN A 71 -13.56 -6.16 6.18
C ASN A 71 -12.14 -5.64 6.43
N ASN A 72 -11.10 -6.38 6.07
CA ASN A 72 -9.70 -6.00 6.18
C ASN A 72 -9.20 -5.40 4.86
N ALA A 73 -8.32 -4.41 4.90
CA ALA A 73 -7.76 -3.79 3.70
C ALA A 73 -6.37 -3.20 3.98
N ILE A 74 -5.69 -2.80 2.90
CA ILE A 74 -4.50 -1.94 2.97
C ILE A 74 -4.89 -0.59 2.39
N LEU A 75 -4.82 0.45 3.22
CA LEU A 75 -4.98 1.84 2.80
C LEU A 75 -3.59 2.44 2.56
N SER A 76 -3.28 2.80 1.33
CA SER A 76 -1.99 3.33 0.91
C SER A 76 -2.13 4.79 0.49
N PHE A 77 -1.49 5.72 1.21
CA PHE A 77 -1.41 7.12 0.80
C PHE A 77 -0.18 7.35 -0.08
N HIS A 78 -0.39 7.87 -1.29
CA HIS A 78 0.67 8.10 -2.27
C HIS A 78 1.04 9.58 -2.28
N ARG A 79 2.33 9.87 -2.13
CA ARG A 79 2.87 11.23 -2.08
C ARG A 79 4.20 11.32 -2.83
N GLY A 80 4.58 12.55 -3.20
CA GLY A 80 5.83 12.83 -3.91
C GLY A 80 5.77 12.43 -5.39
N LYS A 81 6.95 12.38 -6.02
CA LYS A 81 7.15 12.04 -7.42
C LYS A 81 7.86 10.70 -7.51
N TRP A 82 7.19 9.71 -8.08
CA TRP A 82 7.81 8.44 -8.44
C TRP A 82 8.63 8.59 -9.72
N TYR A 83 9.77 7.90 -9.80
CA TYR A 83 10.78 8.05 -10.86
C TYR A 83 10.21 7.91 -12.29
N GLN A 84 9.08 7.22 -12.48
CA GLN A 84 8.50 6.93 -13.79
C GLN A 84 7.06 7.43 -14.01
N GLN A 85 6.47 8.21 -13.10
CA GLN A 85 5.07 8.60 -13.22
C GLN A 85 4.89 10.12 -13.29
N ASN A 86 4.15 10.57 -14.32
CA ASN A 86 3.64 11.94 -14.44
C ASN A 86 2.60 12.30 -13.37
N HIS A 87 2.25 11.36 -12.48
CA HIS A 87 1.33 11.56 -11.38
C HIS A 87 2.01 12.34 -10.25
N LYS A 88 1.81 13.67 -10.24
CA LYS A 88 2.35 14.60 -9.24
C LYS A 88 1.35 14.91 -8.13
N HIS A 89 0.42 14.01 -7.83
CA HIS A 89 -0.74 14.34 -7.00
C HIS A 89 -0.93 13.33 -5.87
N PHE A 90 -1.28 13.86 -4.70
CA PHE A 90 -1.78 13.08 -3.60
C PHE A 90 -3.00 12.28 -4.07
N HIS A 91 -2.96 10.99 -3.79
CA HIS A 91 -4.09 10.09 -3.93
C HIS A 91 -3.91 8.97 -2.91
N ALA A 92 -4.97 8.25 -2.60
CA ALA A 92 -4.86 7.04 -1.81
C ALA A 92 -5.39 5.85 -2.59
N HIS A 93 -4.89 4.68 -2.25
CA HIS A 93 -5.35 3.40 -2.77
C HIS A 93 -5.90 2.57 -1.63
N LEU A 94 -7.04 1.94 -1.85
CA LEU A 94 -7.62 0.96 -0.94
C LEU A 94 -7.58 -0.41 -1.62
N CYS A 95 -6.68 -1.27 -1.14
CA CYS A 95 -6.57 -2.65 -1.60
C CYS A 95 -7.37 -3.54 -0.68
N VAL A 96 -8.41 -4.20 -1.20
CA VAL A 96 -9.28 -5.06 -0.38
C VAL A 96 -9.16 -6.50 -0.86
N PRO A 97 -8.85 -7.47 0.02
CA PRO A 97 -8.94 -8.88 -0.31
C PRO A 97 -10.37 -9.20 -0.73
N LYS A 98 -10.52 -9.91 -1.85
CA LYS A 98 -11.81 -10.48 -2.21
C LYS A 98 -12.12 -11.59 -1.21
N LYS A 99 -13.36 -11.66 -0.70
CA LYS A 99 -13.80 -12.90 -0.04
C LYS A 99 -13.72 -14.03 -1.07
N PRO A 100 -13.21 -15.21 -0.72
CA PRO A 100 -13.30 -16.39 -1.56
C PRO A 100 -14.78 -16.83 -1.59
N TYR A 101 -15.60 -16.14 -2.38
CA TYR A 101 -16.91 -16.65 -2.78
C TYR A 101 -16.83 -17.10 -4.23
N CYS A 102 -17.12 -18.39 -4.35
CA CYS A 102 -17.15 -19.24 -5.53
C CYS A 102 -18.06 -18.71 -6.64
N GLN A 103 -17.71 -19.09 -7.86
CA GLN A 103 -18.60 -19.46 -8.98
C GLN A 103 -19.78 -18.51 -9.26
N GLU A 104 -19.75 -17.88 -10.45
CA GLU A 104 -20.81 -17.03 -11.02
C GLU A 104 -20.76 -15.54 -10.67
N ALA A 105 -19.68 -14.87 -11.07
CA ALA A 105 -19.72 -13.42 -11.28
C ALA A 105 -19.71 -13.13 -12.78
N LYS A 106 -20.85 -12.73 -13.35
CA LYS A 106 -20.89 -12.03 -14.63
C LYS A 106 -20.50 -10.57 -14.36
N ILE A 107 -19.25 -10.22 -14.61
CA ILE A 107 -18.77 -8.84 -14.45
C ILE A 107 -19.07 -8.07 -15.73
N MET A 108 -19.86 -7.00 -15.62
CA MET A 108 -20.03 -6.03 -16.68
C MET A 108 -18.87 -5.04 -16.63
N ILE A 109 -18.00 -5.08 -17.64
CA ILE A 109 -16.94 -4.08 -17.81
C ILE A 109 -17.51 -2.98 -18.70
N THR A 110 -17.78 -1.80 -18.13
CA THR A 110 -18.18 -0.62 -18.90
C THR A 110 -16.91 0.11 -19.36
N SER A 111 -16.56 -0.09 -20.64
CA SER A 111 -15.56 0.73 -21.32
C SER A 111 -16.20 2.03 -21.80
N LYS A 112 -15.49 3.16 -21.66
CA LYS A 112 -15.93 4.46 -22.22
C LYS A 112 -16.02 4.48 -23.74
N THR A 113 -15.49 3.48 -24.45
CA THR A 113 -15.26 3.60 -25.89
C THR A 113 -15.88 2.54 -26.78
N THR A 114 -16.49 1.44 -26.31
CA THR A 114 -17.48 0.61 -27.07
C THR A 114 -17.79 -0.71 -26.35
N GLN A 115 -19.07 -1.10 -26.41
CA GLN A 115 -19.70 -2.38 -26.04
C GLN A 115 -19.56 -2.87 -24.58
N ASN A 116 -20.70 -2.90 -23.90
CA ASN A 116 -20.92 -3.69 -22.68
C ASN A 116 -20.71 -5.17 -23.04
N ARG A 117 -19.66 -5.79 -22.51
CA ARG A 117 -19.38 -7.21 -22.74
C ARG A 117 -19.60 -7.97 -21.44
N TRP A 118 -20.48 -8.97 -21.51
CA TRP A 118 -20.68 -9.93 -20.44
C TRP A 118 -19.61 -11.01 -20.57
N LEU A 119 -18.75 -11.17 -19.58
CA LEU A 119 -17.85 -12.32 -19.50
C LEU A 119 -18.60 -13.49 -18.85
N SER A 120 -18.52 -14.68 -19.45
CA SER A 120 -18.93 -15.90 -18.77
C SER A 120 -18.02 -16.13 -17.55
N SER A 121 -18.48 -16.93 -16.58
CA SER A 121 -17.66 -17.30 -15.41
C SER A 121 -16.33 -17.95 -15.83
N ILE A 122 -16.32 -18.69 -16.95
CA ILE A 122 -15.13 -19.33 -17.53
C ILE A 122 -14.19 -18.30 -18.15
N ASP A 123 -14.70 -17.36 -18.94
CA ASP A 123 -13.87 -16.30 -19.55
C ASP A 123 -13.25 -15.39 -18.49
N TYR A 124 -14.01 -15.11 -17.42
CA TYR A 124 -13.50 -14.36 -16.27
C TYR A 124 -12.40 -15.12 -15.52
N LEU A 125 -12.57 -16.42 -15.28
CA LEU A 125 -11.53 -17.27 -14.67
C LEU A 125 -10.27 -17.34 -15.55
N ASN A 126 -10.44 -17.45 -16.87
CA ASN A 126 -9.34 -17.42 -17.82
C ASN A 126 -8.62 -16.07 -17.82
N GLN A 127 -9.35 -14.96 -17.73
CA GLN A 127 -8.77 -13.63 -17.62
C GLN A 127 -8.00 -13.48 -16.30
N LEU A 128 -8.57 -13.91 -15.17
CA LEU A 128 -7.89 -13.93 -13.88
C LEU A 128 -6.60 -14.75 -13.91
N HIS A 129 -6.62 -15.90 -14.59
CA HIS A 129 -5.43 -16.73 -14.76
C HIS A 129 -4.36 -16.04 -15.60
N LYS A 130 -4.74 -15.38 -16.70
CA LYS A 130 -3.82 -14.55 -17.50
C LYS A 130 -3.24 -13.40 -16.68
N ASP A 131 -4.08 -12.69 -15.94
CA ASP A 131 -3.68 -11.57 -15.09
C ASP A 131 -2.74 -12.02 -13.96
N PHE A 132 -2.99 -13.21 -13.40
CA PHE A 132 -2.10 -13.86 -12.43
C PHE A 132 -0.73 -14.15 -13.04
N ILE A 133 -0.67 -14.76 -14.23
CA ILE A 133 0.59 -15.05 -14.92
C ILE A 133 1.35 -13.75 -15.20
N LEU A 134 0.68 -12.73 -15.76
CA LEU A 134 1.27 -11.42 -16.03
C LEU A 134 1.78 -10.75 -14.75
N SER A 135 1.04 -10.85 -13.64
CA SER A 135 1.46 -10.31 -12.35
C SER A 135 2.69 -11.03 -11.82
N LYS A 136 2.78 -12.35 -11.98
CA LYS A 136 3.96 -13.14 -11.62
C LYS A 136 5.18 -12.74 -12.46
N ILE A 137 5.02 -12.51 -13.76
CA ILE A 137 6.09 -12.02 -14.65
C ILE A 137 6.57 -10.63 -14.20
N LYS A 138 5.65 -9.67 -14.07
CA LYS A 138 5.96 -8.30 -13.61
C LYS A 138 6.67 -8.30 -12.25
N TYR A 139 6.24 -9.18 -11.36
CA TYR A 139 6.85 -9.33 -10.05
C TYR A 139 8.27 -9.92 -10.14
N ASN A 140 8.50 -10.94 -10.96
CA ASN A 140 9.85 -11.48 -11.16
C ASN A 140 10.79 -10.42 -11.75
N ASP A 141 10.32 -9.62 -12.71
CA ASP A 141 11.08 -8.50 -13.25
C ASP A 141 11.41 -7.47 -12.15
N TYR A 142 10.43 -7.12 -11.33
CA TYR A 142 10.63 -6.23 -10.18
C TYR A 142 11.65 -6.80 -9.20
N LYS A 143 11.53 -8.08 -8.84
CA LYS A 143 12.43 -8.78 -7.92
C LYS A 143 13.86 -8.77 -8.45
N ASN A 144 14.05 -9.10 -9.72
CA ASN A 144 15.36 -9.10 -10.36
C ASN A 144 15.97 -7.69 -10.38
N LYS A 145 15.18 -6.65 -10.70
CA LYS A 145 15.62 -5.25 -10.63
C LYS A 145 16.06 -4.85 -9.22
N CYS A 146 15.29 -5.22 -8.19
CA CYS A 146 15.64 -4.94 -6.80
C CYS A 146 16.94 -5.65 -6.38
N ILE A 147 17.13 -6.91 -6.78
CA ILE A 147 18.35 -7.67 -6.50
C ILE A 147 19.56 -7.01 -7.16
N SER A 148 19.46 -6.67 -8.45
CA SER A 148 20.54 -5.97 -9.15
C SER A 148 20.84 -4.61 -8.51
N MET A 149 19.81 -3.86 -8.12
CA MET A 149 19.97 -2.59 -7.40
C MET A 149 20.64 -2.77 -6.04
N ALA A 150 20.33 -3.84 -5.32
CA ALA A 150 20.93 -4.16 -4.03
C ALA A 150 22.43 -4.39 -4.17
N TYR A 151 22.87 -5.18 -5.15
CA TYR A 151 24.30 -5.37 -5.42
C TYR A 151 25.01 -4.05 -5.77
N LEU A 152 24.35 -3.15 -6.51
CA LEU A 152 24.91 -1.83 -6.80
C LEU A 152 25.01 -0.97 -5.55
N CYS A 153 23.95 -0.90 -4.74
CA CYS A 153 23.91 -0.03 -3.55
C CYS A 153 24.79 -0.53 -2.40
N PHE A 154 24.93 -1.84 -2.22
CA PHE A 154 25.72 -2.41 -1.12
C PHE A 154 27.23 -2.34 -1.36
N ASN A 155 27.64 -2.24 -2.62
CA ASN A 155 29.05 -2.03 -3.00
C ASN A 155 29.39 -0.53 -3.19
N ASP A 156 28.41 0.37 -3.06
CA ASP A 156 28.61 1.81 -3.20
C ASP A 156 29.16 2.39 -1.88
N PRO A 157 30.31 3.09 -1.89
CA PRO A 157 30.86 3.72 -0.69
C PRO A 157 29.96 4.84 -0.12
N ILE A 158 29.01 5.35 -0.91
CA ILE A 158 28.09 6.40 -0.49
C ILE A 158 26.90 5.79 0.26
N SER A 159 27.02 5.73 1.59
CA SER A 159 25.92 5.40 2.49
C SER A 159 25.15 6.66 2.91
N TYR A 160 23.83 6.65 2.69
CA TYR A 160 22.92 7.68 3.22
C TYR A 160 22.20 7.17 4.46
N TYR A 161 22.88 6.39 5.30
CA TYR A 161 22.26 5.75 6.45
C TYR A 161 21.56 6.77 7.35
N VAL A 162 20.24 6.62 7.48
CA VAL A 162 19.46 7.36 8.47
C VAL A 162 18.93 6.36 9.49
N PRO A 163 19.43 6.40 10.74
CA PRO A 163 19.02 5.46 11.77
C PRO A 163 17.54 5.61 12.13
N LEU A 164 16.76 4.55 11.90
CA LEU A 164 15.33 4.53 12.15
C LEU A 164 14.96 4.83 13.61
N TYR A 165 15.82 4.45 14.56
CA TYR A 165 15.56 4.66 15.99
C TYR A 165 15.41 6.14 16.37
N GLN A 166 15.98 7.06 15.59
CA GLN A 166 15.82 8.51 15.82
C GLN A 166 14.38 8.99 15.63
N PHE A 167 13.54 8.21 14.94
CA PHE A 167 12.14 8.53 14.71
C PHE A 167 11.20 7.76 15.63
N ASN A 168 11.72 6.84 16.45
CA ASN A 168 10.88 6.08 17.36
C ASN A 168 10.27 7.01 18.41
N THR A 169 9.04 6.69 18.81
CA THR A 169 8.31 7.41 19.86
C THR A 169 7.96 6.46 21.00
N SER A 170 7.30 7.00 22.02
CA SER A 170 6.66 6.18 23.06
C SER A 170 5.55 5.28 22.50
N LYS A 171 4.96 5.61 21.33
CA LYS A 171 3.85 4.86 20.73
C LYS A 171 4.26 3.97 19.56
N PHE A 172 5.28 4.35 18.81
CA PHE A 172 5.63 3.73 17.54
C PHE A 172 7.11 3.41 17.44
N GLN A 173 7.41 2.31 16.75
CA GLN A 173 8.77 1.91 16.40
C GLN A 173 8.85 1.60 14.90
N LEU A 174 9.88 2.15 14.23
CA LEU A 174 10.23 1.82 12.86
C LEU A 174 11.23 0.67 12.83
N VAL A 175 11.05 -0.25 11.87
CA VAL A 175 11.89 -1.43 11.67
C VAL A 175 12.08 -1.71 10.19
N PHE A 176 13.22 -2.26 9.80
CA PHE A 176 13.42 -2.74 8.43
C PHE A 176 12.72 -4.08 8.25
N LEU A 177 11.92 -4.24 7.20
CA LEU A 177 11.36 -5.55 6.86
C LEU A 177 12.43 -6.41 6.20
N ALA A 178 12.64 -7.63 6.70
CA ALA A 178 13.63 -8.57 6.16
C ALA A 178 13.26 -9.07 4.77
N SER A 179 11.95 -9.12 4.51
CA SER A 179 11.41 -9.73 3.31
C SER A 179 11.19 -8.72 2.20
N SER A 180 11.09 -7.41 2.43
CA SER A 180 10.73 -6.45 1.37
C SER A 180 11.43 -5.10 1.54
N PRO A 181 11.56 -4.27 0.48
CA PRO A 181 12.19 -2.96 0.56
C PRO A 181 11.27 -1.93 1.21
N ARG A 182 10.90 -2.18 2.46
CA ARG A 182 9.89 -1.45 3.22
C ARG A 182 10.31 -1.28 4.67
N ILE A 183 9.88 -0.18 5.26
CA ILE A 183 10.04 0.12 6.68
C ILE A 183 8.73 -0.21 7.37
N GLY A 184 8.72 -1.23 8.23
CA GLY A 184 7.56 -1.62 9.04
C GLY A 184 7.34 -0.70 10.23
N ILE A 185 6.10 -0.66 10.71
CA ILE A 185 5.72 0.12 11.89
C ILE A 185 5.13 -0.81 12.93
N ILE A 186 5.77 -0.86 14.09
CA ILE A 186 5.30 -1.57 15.27
C ILE A 186 4.59 -0.56 16.17
N THR A 187 3.44 -0.93 16.72
CA THR A 187 2.75 -0.17 17.76
C THR A 187 3.11 -0.72 19.14
N LYS A 188 3.28 0.17 20.11
CA LYS A 188 3.40 -0.17 21.54
C LYS A 188 2.05 -0.13 22.27
N ASN A 189 1.01 0.41 21.63
CA ASN A 189 -0.34 0.57 22.18
C ASN A 189 -1.39 -0.10 21.28
N THR A 190 -2.45 -0.65 21.88
CA THR A 190 -3.50 -1.37 21.14
C THR A 190 -4.59 -0.47 20.56
N ASN A 191 -4.74 0.75 21.09
CA ASN A 191 -5.78 1.69 20.66
C ASN A 191 -5.17 2.95 20.02
N ILE A 192 -4.90 2.86 18.72
CA ILE A 192 -4.29 3.95 17.95
C ILE A 192 -5.25 4.42 16.86
N ASP A 193 -5.47 5.73 16.85
CA ASP A 193 -6.21 6.41 15.78
C ASP A 193 -5.39 6.41 14.47
N LEU A 194 -6.03 6.06 13.35
CA LEU A 194 -5.39 6.00 12.03
C LEU A 194 -4.76 7.33 11.62
N LYS A 195 -5.33 8.46 12.02
CA LYS A 195 -4.79 9.80 11.78
C LYS A 195 -3.48 10.01 12.53
N ILE A 196 -3.40 9.55 13.78
CA ILE A 196 -2.16 9.63 14.58
C ILE A 196 -1.06 8.79 13.92
N LEU A 197 -1.38 7.57 13.48
CA LEU A 197 -0.44 6.71 12.78
C LEU A 197 -0.01 7.29 11.42
N TYR A 198 -0.95 7.81 10.64
CA TYR A 198 -0.63 8.52 9.39
C TYR A 198 0.30 9.72 9.63
N ASN A 199 0.00 10.54 10.64
CA ASN A 199 0.80 11.71 10.97
C ASN A 199 2.22 11.32 11.39
N PHE A 200 2.37 10.23 12.16
CA PHE A 200 3.67 9.67 12.49
C PHE A 200 4.47 9.30 11.22
N MET A 201 3.86 8.55 10.30
CA MET A 201 4.48 8.15 9.04
C MET A 201 4.83 9.34 8.15
N ASN A 202 3.95 10.33 8.10
CA ASN A 202 4.17 11.55 7.35
C ASN A 202 5.33 12.37 7.93
N ASN A 203 5.42 12.50 9.25
CA ASN A 203 6.51 13.23 9.90
C ASN A 203 7.86 12.54 9.68
N PHE A 204 7.89 11.21 9.70
CA PHE A 204 9.05 10.44 9.24
C PHE A 204 9.42 10.81 7.81
N TYR A 205 8.46 10.72 6.87
CA TYR A 205 8.70 11.05 5.46
C TYR A 205 9.23 12.48 5.26
N LEU A 206 8.62 13.49 5.89
CA LEU A 206 9.06 14.87 5.78
C LEU A 206 10.47 15.07 6.31
N SER A 207 10.80 14.41 7.42
CA SER A 207 12.15 14.46 8.01
C SER A 207 13.19 13.74 7.14
N ALA A 208 12.83 12.57 6.61
CA ALA A 208 13.65 11.81 5.66
C ALA A 208 13.92 12.61 4.38
N ARG A 209 12.88 13.23 3.83
CA ARG A 209 12.93 14.13 2.68
C ARG A 209 13.88 15.30 2.90
N LYS A 210 13.74 16.01 4.02
CA LYS A 210 14.63 17.13 4.35
C LYS A 210 16.10 16.70 4.43
N LYS A 211 16.39 15.56 5.06
CA LYS A 211 17.77 15.03 5.15
C LYS A 211 18.30 14.63 3.78
N LEU A 212 17.51 13.89 2.99
CA LEU A 212 17.92 13.43 1.67
C LEU A 212 18.12 14.56 0.66
N SER A 213 17.28 15.60 0.69
CA SER A 213 17.41 16.75 -0.20
C SER A 213 18.67 17.57 0.06
N GLN A 214 19.20 17.55 1.29
CA GLN A 214 20.49 18.18 1.63
C GLN A 214 21.67 17.42 1.02
N ILE A 215 21.49 16.13 0.72
CA ILE A 215 22.54 15.29 0.16
C ILE A 215 22.48 15.28 -1.37
N ASN A 216 21.27 15.19 -1.94
CA ASN A 216 21.06 15.23 -3.38
C ASN A 216 19.70 15.87 -3.71
N CYS A 217 19.70 16.92 -4.53
CA CYS A 217 18.50 17.67 -4.91
C CYS A 217 17.48 16.81 -5.68
N LEU A 218 17.90 15.71 -6.32
CA LEU A 218 16.98 14.78 -6.97
C LEU A 218 15.98 14.14 -5.99
N TYR A 219 16.31 14.11 -4.69
CA TYR A 219 15.44 13.60 -3.64
C TYR A 219 14.53 14.65 -3.02
N GLU A 220 14.53 15.89 -3.51
CA GLU A 220 13.66 16.95 -3.00
C GLU A 220 12.18 16.56 -3.07
N ASN A 221 11.78 15.69 -4.00
CA ASN A 221 10.38 15.29 -4.15
C ASN A 221 10.22 13.76 -4.30
N PHE A 222 11.04 12.93 -3.65
CA PHE A 222 10.95 11.48 -3.83
C PHE A 222 9.56 10.93 -3.42
N GLY A 223 9.10 9.91 -4.15
CA GLY A 223 7.81 9.26 -3.94
C GLY A 223 7.78 8.32 -2.73
N VAL A 224 6.66 8.29 -2.02
CA VAL A 224 6.44 7.37 -0.90
C VAL A 224 5.01 6.82 -0.90
N HIS A 225 4.86 5.56 -0.49
CA HIS A 225 3.59 4.99 -0.06
C HIS A 225 3.57 4.86 1.46
N LEU A 226 2.57 5.48 2.09
CA LEU A 226 2.30 5.32 3.52
C LEU A 226 1.13 4.34 3.65
N CYS A 227 1.45 3.07 3.88
CA CYS A 227 0.47 1.98 3.90
C CYS A 227 0.04 1.62 5.34
N LEU A 228 -1.27 1.57 5.56
CA LEU A 228 -1.92 1.23 6.82
C LEU A 228 -2.72 -0.07 6.64
N HIS A 229 -2.61 -0.98 7.61
CA HIS A 229 -3.47 -2.16 7.67
C HIS A 229 -4.76 -1.79 8.39
N VAL A 230 -5.88 -1.76 7.66
CA VAL A 230 -7.15 -1.21 8.17
C VAL A 230 -8.28 -2.23 8.19
N ARG A 231 -9.22 -2.08 9.11
CA ARG A 231 -10.48 -2.83 9.20
C ARG A 231 -11.67 -1.88 9.16
N GLY A 232 -12.77 -2.30 8.55
CA GLY A 232 -14.08 -1.65 8.76
C GLY A 232 -14.54 -1.79 10.22
N LYS A 233 -15.02 -0.68 10.82
CA LYS A 233 -15.53 -0.70 12.21
C LYS A 233 -16.72 -1.64 12.34
N LYS A 234 -16.79 -2.38 13.44
CA LYS A 234 -18.05 -2.56 14.18
C LYS A 234 -17.97 -1.63 15.38
N GLU A 235 -19.10 -1.18 15.92
CA GLU A 235 -19.16 -0.23 17.05
C GLU A 235 -18.09 -0.54 18.12
N ASN A 236 -17.39 0.49 18.59
CA ASN A 236 -16.36 0.45 19.64
C ASN A 236 -15.04 -0.32 19.35
N LYS A 237 -14.67 -0.56 18.08
CA LYS A 237 -13.37 -1.20 17.73
C LYS A 237 -12.42 -0.29 16.93
N SER A 238 -11.11 -0.50 17.14
CA SER A 238 -10.04 0.14 16.37
C SER A 238 -10.13 -0.25 14.88
N ASN A 239 -9.83 0.71 14.01
CA ASN A 239 -9.71 0.50 12.57
C ASN A 239 -8.39 -0.13 12.17
N LEU A 240 -7.47 -0.39 13.10
CA LEU A 240 -6.14 -0.86 12.78
C LEU A 240 -6.04 -2.39 12.91
N ILE A 241 -5.30 -3.01 12.00
CA ILE A 241 -5.03 -4.45 12.01
C ILE A 241 -3.53 -4.68 12.18
N GLU A 242 -3.19 -5.62 13.05
CA GLU A 242 -1.84 -6.14 13.15
C GLU A 242 -1.63 -7.29 12.17
N ARG A 243 -0.52 -7.27 11.43
CA ARG A 243 -0.06 -8.39 10.61
C ARG A 243 1.34 -8.80 11.05
N PHE A 244 1.61 -10.09 11.03
CA PHE A 244 2.95 -10.58 11.32
C PHE A 244 3.88 -10.35 10.13
N ASP A 245 5.08 -9.86 10.39
CA ASP A 245 6.14 -9.73 9.40
C ASP A 245 7.51 -10.02 10.03
N ARG A 246 8.47 -10.37 9.17
CA ARG A 246 9.85 -10.66 9.56
C ARG A 246 10.64 -9.36 9.48
N VAL A 247 11.23 -8.97 10.60
CA VAL A 247 11.94 -7.69 10.73
C VAL A 247 13.39 -7.91 11.09
N LEU A 248 14.23 -6.98 10.63
CA LEU A 248 15.65 -6.96 10.92
C LEU A 248 15.90 -6.18 12.20
N ILE A 249 16.65 -6.79 13.10
CA ILE A 249 17.00 -6.22 14.40
C ILE A 249 18.46 -6.50 14.72
N ASN A 250 19.07 -5.61 15.48
CA ASN A 250 20.50 -5.68 15.78
C ASN A 250 20.72 -6.49 17.06
N ASP A 251 20.58 -7.82 16.98
CA ASP A 251 20.81 -8.76 18.09
C ASP A 251 21.38 -10.11 17.60
N SER A 252 21.44 -11.11 18.49
CA SER A 252 21.96 -12.46 18.19
C SER A 252 21.10 -13.26 17.20
N ASN A 253 19.83 -12.91 17.01
CA ASN A 253 18.94 -13.50 16.01
C ASN A 253 18.38 -12.38 15.13
N PRO A 254 19.08 -12.04 14.04
CA PRO A 254 18.89 -10.78 13.33
C PRO A 254 17.53 -10.66 12.65
N ILE A 255 16.73 -11.72 12.64
CA ILE A 255 15.36 -11.73 12.14
C ILE A 255 14.41 -12.12 13.27
N ARG A 256 13.42 -11.26 13.55
CA ARG A 256 12.28 -11.60 14.42
C ARG A 256 10.96 -11.51 13.69
N LEU A 257 10.02 -12.35 14.09
CA LEU A 257 8.62 -12.24 13.69
C LEU A 257 7.92 -11.29 14.65
N VAL A 258 7.40 -10.17 14.14
CA VAL A 258 6.73 -9.14 14.96
C VAL A 258 5.42 -8.73 14.31
N ARG A 259 4.55 -8.11 15.10
CA ARG A 259 3.30 -7.53 14.60
C ARG A 259 3.54 -6.09 14.14
N ILE A 260 3.19 -5.82 12.89
CA ILE A 260 3.21 -4.48 12.30
C ILE A 260 1.79 -4.03 11.96
N VAL A 261 1.57 -2.72 12.03
CA VAL A 261 0.29 -2.08 11.76
C VAL A 261 0.23 -1.36 10.40
N GLY A 262 1.36 -1.34 9.71
CA GLY A 262 1.54 -0.67 8.44
C GLY A 262 3.02 -0.67 8.04
N TYR A 263 3.29 -0.05 6.90
CA TYR A 263 4.64 0.07 6.37
C TYR A 263 4.78 1.32 5.50
N ILE A 264 6.03 1.77 5.36
CA ILE A 264 6.43 2.85 4.48
C ILE A 264 7.23 2.22 3.34
N GLN A 265 6.78 2.43 2.11
CA GLN A 265 7.51 2.05 0.91
C GLN A 265 8.06 3.31 0.26
N MET A 266 9.39 3.40 0.21
CA MET A 266 10.11 4.45 -0.51
C MET A 266 10.57 3.88 -1.86
N ASP A 267 11.19 4.71 -2.70
CA ASP A 267 11.95 4.23 -3.85
C ASP A 267 12.93 3.13 -3.43
N GLU A 268 12.99 2.03 -4.20
CA GLU A 268 13.76 0.84 -3.86
C GLU A 268 15.25 1.16 -3.66
N GLN A 269 15.80 2.09 -4.44
CA GLN A 269 17.19 2.52 -4.30
C GLN A 269 17.41 3.24 -2.97
N LEU A 270 16.47 4.10 -2.57
CA LEU A 270 16.55 4.80 -1.29
C LEU A 270 16.50 3.84 -0.10
N TYR A 271 15.59 2.85 -0.13
CA TYR A 271 15.52 1.83 0.92
C TYR A 271 16.85 1.10 1.09
N LEU A 272 17.42 0.61 -0.02
CA LEU A 272 18.66 -0.19 0.01
C LEU A 272 19.86 0.62 0.53
N ARG A 273 19.94 1.91 0.19
CA ARG A 273 20.98 2.81 0.71
C ARG A 273 20.80 3.16 2.19
N TRP A 274 19.59 3.01 2.73
CA TRP A 274 19.29 3.25 4.14
C TRP A 274 19.42 2.00 5.01
N LEU A 275 19.46 0.82 4.40
CA LEU A 275 19.62 -0.43 5.14
C LEU A 275 21.03 -0.46 5.77
N PRO A 276 21.16 -0.69 7.09
CA PRO A 276 22.45 -0.89 7.74
C PRO A 276 23.28 -1.98 7.07
N THR A 277 24.59 -1.77 6.93
CA THR A 277 25.52 -2.72 6.29
C THR A 277 25.45 -4.12 6.91
N ILE A 278 25.28 -4.20 8.23
CA ILE A 278 25.11 -5.48 8.94
C ILE A 278 23.91 -6.30 8.46
N PHE A 279 22.89 -5.67 7.86
CA PHE A 279 21.70 -6.34 7.35
C PHE A 279 21.74 -6.63 5.85
N HIS A 280 22.74 -6.16 5.09
CA HIS A 280 22.74 -6.27 3.62
C HIS A 280 22.63 -7.72 3.14
N SER A 281 23.51 -8.60 3.63
CA SER A 281 23.52 -10.02 3.26
C SER A 281 22.26 -10.76 3.71
N ILE A 282 21.77 -10.43 4.91
CA ILE A 282 20.58 -11.04 5.51
C ILE A 282 19.33 -10.66 4.72
N TRP A 283 19.15 -9.37 4.45
CA TRP A 283 18.02 -8.88 3.65
C TRP A 283 18.05 -9.47 2.23
N LEU A 284 19.21 -9.52 1.57
CA LEU A 284 19.32 -10.05 0.22
C LEU A 284 18.89 -11.53 0.16
N ASN A 285 19.38 -12.33 1.10
CA ASN A 285 19.02 -13.75 1.22
C ASN A 285 17.51 -13.93 1.48
N GLU A 286 16.93 -13.12 2.36
CA GLU A 286 15.51 -13.18 2.70
C GLU A 286 14.61 -12.70 1.57
N PHE A 287 14.94 -11.60 0.91
CA PHE A 287 14.23 -11.08 -0.27
C PHE A 287 14.26 -12.10 -1.43
N GLN A 288 15.39 -12.78 -1.64
CA GLN A 288 15.52 -13.83 -2.65
C GLN A 288 14.66 -15.06 -2.34
N LYS A 289 14.60 -15.50 -1.08
CA LYS A 289 13.75 -16.63 -0.67
C LYS A 289 12.27 -16.28 -0.62
N SER A 290 11.97 -15.01 -0.38
CA SER A 290 10.60 -14.56 -0.25
C SER A 290 9.84 -14.75 -1.55
N GLN A 291 8.81 -15.57 -1.48
CA GLN A 291 7.71 -15.53 -2.42
C GLN A 291 6.83 -14.35 -1.99
N HIS A 292 7.13 -13.13 -2.42
CA HIS A 292 6.08 -12.12 -2.48
C HIS A 292 5.20 -12.53 -3.63
N LEU A 293 4.30 -13.43 -3.30
CA LEU A 293 3.10 -13.58 -4.05
C LEU A 293 2.47 -12.17 -4.03
N VAL A 294 2.62 -11.44 -5.14
CA VAL A 294 1.70 -10.35 -5.49
C VAL A 294 0.36 -11.01 -5.79
N LEU A 295 -0.20 -11.76 -4.84
CA LEU A 295 -1.30 -12.65 -5.12
C LEU A 295 -2.46 -12.43 -4.17
N THR A 296 -3.62 -12.49 -4.81
CA THR A 296 -4.95 -12.80 -4.29
C THR A 296 -5.50 -11.82 -3.28
#